data_AF-A0A6C0FU22-F1
#
_entry.id   AF-A0A6C0FU22-F1
#
_cell.length_a   1.000
_cell.length_b   1.000
_cell.length_c   1.000
_cell.angle_alpha   90.00
_cell.angle_beta   90.00
_cell.angle_gamma   90.00
#
_symmetry.space_group_name_H-M   'P 1'
#
loop_
_entity.id
_entity.type
_entity.pdbx_description
1 polymer ?
#
loop_
_entity_poly.entity_id
_entity_poly.type
_entity_poly.pdbx_seq_one_letter_code
_entity_poly.pdbx_strand_id
1 'polypeptide(L)'
;MPDSYPFPIYSGLLEPRHYKSIGSAVWLFLWCISSTTKELEKDGITWGIVLGNKPIKCEELAEQFDVEEKTVRRWIKQLEEQGYIRVTRAPYGMIFTVRNSKKFQNSPDKNVHSPPERVDRNVQSDRREWTEMSSLVDKNVHSNKDITGDITVKDLSVLPSSEIAQEKIESIDLGDGVPSTDSQSEISPFKQIEDRYLLRRAFGLDLSGTDIAAIRKVLEEGVPVGAVLTGIDKAFEQYKPRFEGDRIKTFNYCLPVIREHHYLESTRKEAAAHGLDSDQRSSQSGRASPPRGGGTSTRSPIGQGYYDQQYPGLIQSL
;
A
#
# COMPACT_ATOMS: atom_id res chain seq x y z
N MET A 1 29.43 -6.62 16.38
CA MET A 1 27.98 -6.62 16.64
C MET A 1 27.37 -7.65 15.70
N PRO A 2 26.36 -8.44 16.12
CA PRO A 2 25.60 -9.21 15.15
C PRO A 2 25.07 -8.25 14.07
N ASP A 3 25.01 -8.70 12.82
CA ASP A 3 24.56 -7.89 11.69
C ASP A 3 23.14 -7.38 11.96
N SER A 4 23.02 -6.07 12.21
CA SER A 4 21.72 -5.43 12.39
C SER A 4 21.07 -5.23 11.03
N TYR A 5 19.84 -5.70 10.86
CA TYR A 5 19.08 -5.50 9.63
C TYR A 5 17.76 -4.79 9.91
N PRO A 6 17.33 -3.85 9.04
CA PRO A 6 16.00 -3.28 9.14
C PRO A 6 14.96 -4.33 8.74
N PHE A 7 13.85 -4.37 9.48
CA PHE A 7 12.67 -5.13 9.09
C PHE A 7 11.42 -4.26 9.24
N PRO A 8 10.46 -4.35 8.30
CA PRO A 8 9.26 -3.53 8.34
C PRO A 8 8.32 -3.99 9.46
N ILE A 9 7.66 -3.03 10.10
CA ILE A 9 6.57 -3.25 11.06
C ILE A 9 5.40 -2.33 10.71
N TYR A 10 4.19 -2.74 11.07
CA TYR A 10 2.99 -1.96 10.81
C TYR A 10 2.79 -0.90 11.89
N SER A 11 2.49 0.33 11.47
CA SER A 11 2.19 1.45 12.36
C SER A 11 1.00 1.19 13.30
N GLY A 12 0.08 0.31 12.90
CA GLY A 12 -1.03 -0.14 13.75
C GLY A 12 -0.58 -0.73 15.08
N LEU A 13 0.65 -1.25 15.18
CA LEU A 13 1.23 -1.72 16.45
C LEU A 13 1.28 -0.61 17.53
N LEU A 14 1.35 0.66 17.11
CA LEU A 14 1.47 1.82 18.00
C LEU A 14 0.11 2.36 18.46
N GLU A 15 -1.01 1.75 18.06
CA GLU A 15 -2.32 2.20 18.54
C GLU A 15 -2.50 1.95 20.04
N PRO A 16 -3.31 2.79 20.74
CA PRO A 16 -3.54 2.66 22.18
C PRO A 16 -4.07 1.29 22.61
N ARG A 17 -4.80 0.61 21.72
CA ARG A 17 -5.32 -0.75 21.93
C ARG A 17 -4.17 -1.75 22.12
N HIS A 18 -3.19 -1.69 21.24
CA HIS A 18 -2.00 -2.55 21.23
C HIS A 18 -1.02 -2.19 22.33
N TYR A 19 -0.83 -0.89 22.60
CA TYR A 19 0.02 -0.43 23.70
C TYR A 19 -0.43 -1.01 25.06
N LYS A 20 -1.74 -0.95 25.34
CA LYS A 20 -2.31 -1.46 26.61
C LYS A 20 -2.31 -2.99 26.70
N SER A 21 -2.54 -3.69 25.58
CA SER A 21 -2.61 -5.16 25.57
C SER A 21 -1.24 -5.83 25.58
N ILE A 22 -0.25 -5.28 24.86
CA ILE A 22 1.08 -5.88 24.68
C ILE A 22 2.04 -5.46 25.80
N GLY A 23 2.01 -4.20 26.21
CA GLY A 23 2.94 -3.66 27.21
C GLY A 23 4.41 -3.98 26.89
N SER A 24 5.16 -4.50 27.87
CA SER A 24 6.57 -4.87 27.70
C SER A 24 6.80 -6.12 26.84
N ALA A 25 5.76 -6.91 26.55
CA ALA A 25 5.88 -8.10 25.70
C ALA A 25 6.17 -7.76 24.23
N VAL A 26 6.17 -6.48 23.88
CA VAL A 26 6.48 -5.98 22.53
C VAL A 26 7.88 -6.42 22.07
N TRP A 27 8.83 -6.54 22.99
CA TRP A 27 10.20 -6.98 22.67
C TRP A 27 10.23 -8.39 22.11
N LEU A 28 9.51 -9.32 22.76
CA LEU A 28 9.37 -10.69 22.27
C LEU A 28 8.61 -10.73 20.93
N PHE A 29 7.56 -9.93 20.79
CA PHE A 29 6.80 -9.86 19.55
C PHE A 29 7.64 -9.38 18.37
N LEU A 30 8.40 -8.30 18.54
CA LEU A 30 9.30 -7.76 17.51
C LEU A 30 10.40 -8.76 17.14
N TRP A 31 10.94 -9.47 18.12
CA TRP A 31 11.91 -10.54 17.87
C TRP A 31 11.29 -11.71 17.09
N CYS A 32 10.05 -12.08 17.37
CA CYS A 32 9.36 -13.11 16.60
C CYS A 32 9.14 -12.67 15.14
N ILE A 33 8.80 -11.40 14.90
CA ILE A 33 8.69 -10.84 13.54
C ILE A 33 10.05 -10.89 12.85
N SER A 34 11.11 -10.38 13.48
CA SER A 34 12.44 -10.35 12.88
C SER A 34 12.96 -11.75 12.56
N SER A 35 12.61 -12.74 13.39
CA SER A 35 12.98 -14.16 13.28
C SER A 35 12.01 -15.00 12.43
N THR A 36 11.04 -14.36 11.76
CA THR A 36 10.12 -15.05 10.86
C THR A 36 10.84 -15.46 9.57
N THR A 37 10.86 -16.75 9.27
CA THR A 37 11.55 -17.34 8.12
C THR A 37 10.63 -17.55 6.92
N LYS A 38 9.36 -17.88 7.17
CA LYS A 38 8.35 -18.12 6.14
C LYS A 38 7.00 -17.58 6.58
N GLU A 39 6.18 -17.20 5.62
CA GLU A 39 4.80 -16.75 5.86
C GLU A 39 3.83 -17.63 5.09
N LEU A 40 2.78 -18.06 5.76
CA LEU A 40 1.72 -18.89 5.22
C LEU A 40 0.39 -18.15 5.38
N GLU A 41 -0.28 -17.88 4.26
CA GLU A 41 -1.61 -17.28 4.27
C GLU A 41 -2.65 -18.39 4.39
N LYS A 42 -3.44 -18.35 5.48
CA LYS A 42 -4.53 -19.29 5.72
C LYS A 42 -5.75 -18.51 6.17
N ASP A 43 -6.89 -18.73 5.51
CA ASP A 43 -8.17 -18.09 5.85
C ASP A 43 -8.10 -16.55 5.83
N GLY A 44 -7.31 -15.96 4.92
CA GLY A 44 -7.10 -14.52 4.83
C GLY A 44 -6.24 -13.93 5.96
N ILE A 45 -5.62 -14.77 6.79
CA ILE A 45 -4.71 -14.38 7.87
C ILE A 45 -3.31 -14.88 7.52
N THR A 46 -2.34 -13.98 7.52
CA THR A 46 -0.93 -14.33 7.34
C THR A 46 -0.34 -14.84 8.65
N TRP A 47 0.22 -16.05 8.64
CA TRP A 47 0.92 -16.65 9.76
C TRP A 47 2.42 -16.75 9.45
N GLY A 48 3.23 -16.11 10.28
CA GLY A 48 4.69 -16.19 10.24
C GLY A 48 5.20 -17.38 11.02
N ILE A 49 6.02 -18.22 10.38
CA ILE A 49 6.74 -19.32 11.01
C ILE A 49 8.05 -18.77 11.56
N VAL A 50 8.24 -18.87 12.88
CA VAL A 50 9.46 -18.40 13.56
C VAL A 50 10.53 -19.48 13.49
N LEU A 51 11.73 -19.10 13.03
CA LEU A 51 12.91 -19.98 12.91
C LEU A 51 12.62 -21.35 12.25
N GLY A 52 11.64 -21.42 11.33
CA GLY A 52 11.28 -22.66 10.64
C GLY A 52 10.74 -23.77 11.56
N ASN A 53 9.94 -23.42 12.57
CA ASN A 53 9.42 -24.33 13.59
C ASN A 53 10.49 -24.94 14.52
N LYS A 54 11.67 -24.29 14.64
CA LYS A 54 12.66 -24.66 15.66
C LYS A 54 12.02 -24.52 17.06
N PRO A 55 12.01 -25.57 17.91
CA PRO A 55 11.61 -25.44 19.29
C PRO A 55 12.61 -24.57 20.06
N ILE A 56 12.11 -23.59 20.82
CA ILE A 56 12.93 -22.64 21.59
C ILE A 56 12.58 -22.74 23.07
N LYS A 57 13.60 -22.74 23.92
CA LYS A 57 13.43 -22.75 25.38
C LYS A 57 13.23 -21.34 25.93
N CYS A 58 12.56 -21.22 27.07
CA CYS A 58 12.49 -19.94 27.78
C CYS A 58 13.87 -19.43 28.19
N GLU A 59 14.78 -20.33 28.55
CA GLU A 59 16.19 -20.04 28.89
C GLU A 59 16.92 -19.30 27.75
N GLU A 60 16.83 -19.81 26.52
CA GLU A 60 17.48 -19.22 25.33
C GLU A 60 16.96 -17.79 25.07
N LEU A 61 15.66 -17.56 25.29
CA LEU A 61 15.06 -16.22 25.17
C LEU A 61 15.43 -15.32 26.36
N ALA A 62 15.55 -15.86 27.56
CA ALA A 62 15.95 -15.13 28.76
C ALA A 62 17.37 -14.58 28.61
N GLU A 63 18.30 -15.41 28.12
CA GLU A 63 19.66 -15.01 27.78
C GLU A 63 19.70 -13.96 26.67
N GLN A 64 18.88 -14.13 25.62
CA GLN A 64 18.83 -13.19 24.48
C GLN A 64 18.43 -11.77 24.88
N PHE A 65 17.51 -11.61 25.83
CA PHE A 65 17.01 -10.31 26.29
C PHE A 65 17.65 -9.84 27.59
N ASP A 66 18.51 -10.65 28.20
CA ASP A 66 19.06 -10.42 29.54
C ASP A 66 17.96 -10.19 30.60
N VAL A 67 16.96 -11.07 30.60
CA VAL A 67 15.82 -11.03 31.53
C VAL A 67 15.59 -12.39 32.18
N GLU A 68 14.89 -12.40 33.31
CA GLU A 68 14.54 -13.66 33.97
C GLU A 68 13.51 -14.47 33.17
N GLU A 69 13.62 -15.80 33.20
CA GLU A 69 12.70 -16.72 32.52
C GLU A 69 11.22 -16.45 32.83
N LYS A 70 10.90 -16.04 34.07
CA LYS A 70 9.53 -15.73 34.47
C LYS A 70 8.94 -14.57 33.65
N THR A 71 9.79 -13.61 33.27
CA THR A 71 9.40 -12.47 32.43
C THR A 71 9.08 -12.93 31.03
N VAL A 72 9.92 -13.79 30.45
CA VAL A 72 9.66 -14.40 29.13
C VAL A 72 8.37 -15.21 29.15
N ARG A 73 8.15 -16.05 30.17
CA ARG A 73 6.91 -16.84 30.31
C ARG A 73 5.68 -15.95 30.40
N ARG A 74 5.76 -14.83 31.13
CA ARG A 74 4.71 -13.83 31.22
C ARG A 74 4.44 -13.19 29.85
N TRP A 75 5.48 -12.80 29.12
CA TRP A 75 5.34 -12.24 27.78
C TRP A 75 4.70 -13.23 26.81
N ILE A 76 5.13 -14.49 26.82
CA ILE A 76 4.53 -15.55 25.99
C ILE A 76 3.03 -15.67 26.26
N LYS A 77 2.66 -15.82 27.55
CA LYS A 77 1.26 -15.94 27.96
C LYS A 77 0.44 -14.72 27.53
N GLN A 78 0.97 -13.52 27.74
CA GLN A 78 0.29 -12.28 27.38
C GLN A 78 0.09 -12.14 25.86
N LEU A 79 1.09 -12.47 25.05
CA LEU A 79 0.97 -12.40 23.59
C LEU A 79 0.05 -13.49 23.02
N GLU A 80 -0.01 -14.65 23.66
CA GLU A 80 -0.90 -15.75 23.29
C GLU A 80 -2.36 -15.42 23.63
N GLU A 81 -2.65 -14.91 24.83
CA GLU A 81 -3.99 -14.50 25.27
C GLU A 81 -4.58 -13.40 24.38
N GLN A 82 -3.75 -12.44 23.97
CA GLN A 82 -4.17 -11.36 23.08
C GLN A 82 -4.18 -11.77 21.60
N GLY A 83 -3.74 -13.00 21.27
CA GLY A 83 -3.80 -13.58 19.93
C GLY A 83 -2.78 -13.01 18.94
N TYR A 84 -1.66 -12.45 19.42
CA TYR A 84 -0.55 -12.01 18.57
C TYR A 84 0.33 -13.17 18.11
N ILE A 85 0.51 -14.17 18.97
CA ILE A 85 1.28 -15.37 18.67
C ILE A 85 0.45 -16.61 19.01
N ARG A 86 0.76 -17.73 18.36
CA ARG A 86 0.34 -19.06 18.80
C ARG A 86 1.55 -19.85 19.20
N VAL A 87 1.41 -20.57 20.32
CA VAL A 87 2.49 -21.35 20.92
C VAL A 87 2.12 -22.83 20.87
N THR A 88 2.96 -23.63 20.23
CA THR A 88 2.79 -25.09 20.23
C THR A 88 3.88 -25.73 21.08
N ARG A 89 3.49 -26.63 21.97
CA ARG A 89 4.44 -27.40 22.80
C ARG A 89 5.17 -28.42 21.93
N ALA A 90 6.48 -28.48 22.06
CA ALA A 90 7.34 -29.49 21.46
C ALA A 90 8.21 -30.16 22.55
N PRO A 91 8.77 -31.36 22.30
CA PRO A 91 9.54 -32.09 23.32
C PRO A 91 10.71 -31.32 23.94
N TYR A 92 11.30 -30.36 23.21
CA TYR A 92 12.49 -29.62 23.63
C TYR A 92 12.28 -28.10 23.72
N GLY A 93 11.03 -27.63 23.70
CA GLY A 93 10.75 -26.20 23.77
C GLY A 93 9.36 -25.84 23.26
N MET A 94 9.21 -24.58 22.87
CA MET A 94 7.99 -24.04 22.29
C MET A 94 8.25 -23.61 20.85
N ILE A 95 7.27 -23.88 19.99
CA ILE A 95 7.27 -23.42 18.60
C ILE A 95 6.36 -22.21 18.53
N PHE A 96 6.84 -21.13 17.93
CA PHE A 96 6.11 -19.88 17.80
C PHE A 96 5.61 -19.69 16.36
N THR A 97 4.35 -19.27 16.24
CA THR A 97 3.82 -18.72 15.00
C THR A 97 3.24 -17.34 15.26
N VAL A 98 3.55 -16.38 14.41
CA VAL A 98 3.19 -14.97 14.57
C VAL A 98 2.02 -14.64 13.68
N ARG A 99 0.99 -14.03 14.25
CA ARG A 99 -0.15 -13.56 13.47
C ARG A 99 0.20 -12.25 12.77
N ASN A 100 -0.21 -12.12 11.51
CA ASN A 100 -0.01 -10.92 10.69
C ASN A 100 1.46 -10.48 10.60
N SER A 101 2.39 -11.44 10.52
CA SER A 101 3.84 -11.15 10.52
C SER A 101 4.28 -10.27 9.35
N LYS A 102 3.54 -10.30 8.22
CA LYS A 102 3.64 -9.41 7.04
C LYS A 102 5.06 -8.86 6.72
N LYS A 103 6.08 -9.69 6.94
CA LYS A 103 7.50 -9.40 6.77
C LYS A 103 7.89 -9.52 5.31
N PHE A 104 7.29 -10.45 4.59
CA PHE A 104 7.48 -10.61 3.16
C PHE A 104 6.26 -10.00 2.48
N GLN A 105 6.36 -8.71 2.10
CA GLN A 105 5.34 -8.11 1.25
C GLN A 105 5.19 -8.98 0.00
N ASN A 106 4.00 -9.55 -0.21
CA ASN A 106 3.69 -10.26 -1.44
C ASN A 106 3.83 -9.27 -2.60
N SER A 107 4.93 -9.31 -3.34
CA SER A 107 4.89 -8.84 -4.73
C SER A 107 3.85 -9.73 -5.43
N PRO A 108 2.84 -9.17 -6.13
CA PRO A 108 1.81 -9.96 -6.81
C PRO A 108 2.35 -10.81 -7.99
N ASP A 109 3.66 -10.86 -8.21
CA ASP A 109 4.31 -11.55 -9.33
C ASP A 109 4.39 -13.09 -9.19
N LYS A 110 3.57 -13.70 -8.32
CA LYS A 110 3.51 -15.17 -8.18
C LYS A 110 2.63 -15.85 -9.24
N ASN A 111 2.09 -15.11 -10.21
CA ASN A 111 1.41 -15.65 -11.38
C ASN A 111 2.33 -15.75 -12.60
N VAL A 112 3.53 -16.32 -12.46
CA VAL A 112 4.20 -16.95 -13.61
C VAL A 112 3.70 -18.39 -13.67
N HIS A 113 2.52 -18.57 -14.25
CA HIS A 113 2.15 -19.86 -14.80
C HIS A 113 3.22 -20.23 -15.82
N SER A 114 4.00 -21.29 -15.55
CA SER A 114 4.78 -21.95 -16.57
C SER A 114 3.86 -22.23 -17.77
N PRO A 115 4.21 -21.83 -19.01
CA PRO A 115 3.35 -22.08 -20.16
C PRO A 115 3.07 -23.58 -20.30
N PRO A 116 1.85 -24.00 -20.67
CA PRO A 116 1.57 -25.40 -20.91
C PRO A 116 2.46 -25.88 -22.07
N GLU A 117 3.15 -26.98 -21.80
CA GLU A 117 4.02 -27.69 -22.72
C GLU A 117 3.27 -27.92 -24.05
N ARG A 118 3.73 -27.24 -25.10
CA ARG A 118 3.16 -27.37 -26.44
C ARG A 118 3.44 -28.78 -26.95
N VAL A 119 2.35 -29.49 -27.23
CA VAL A 119 2.35 -30.73 -28.01
C VAL A 119 2.75 -30.43 -29.45
N ASP A 120 4.04 -30.52 -29.77
CA ASP A 120 4.51 -30.52 -31.15
C ASP A 120 4.81 -31.95 -31.61
N ARG A 121 4.06 -32.37 -32.62
CA ARG A 121 4.20 -33.66 -33.30
C ARG A 121 5.43 -33.64 -34.22
N ASN A 122 6.25 -34.67 -34.07
CA ASN A 122 6.89 -35.51 -35.10
C ASN A 122 7.81 -34.84 -36.16
N VAL A 123 9.07 -35.30 -36.23
CA VAL A 123 9.70 -36.04 -37.36
C VAL A 123 11.18 -36.34 -37.04
N GLN A 124 11.52 -37.64 -37.03
CA GLN A 124 12.76 -38.40 -37.39
C GLN A 124 14.11 -37.65 -37.55
N SER A 125 15.31 -38.16 -37.21
CA SER A 125 15.86 -39.53 -37.15
C SER A 125 17.18 -39.58 -36.32
N ASP A 126 17.70 -40.80 -36.15
CA ASP A 126 19.10 -41.17 -35.88
C ASP A 126 19.55 -41.45 -34.43
N ARG A 127 19.10 -42.63 -33.98
CA ARG A 127 19.91 -43.76 -33.47
C ARG A 127 21.31 -43.40 -32.94
N ARG A 128 21.40 -43.28 -31.61
CA ARG A 128 22.59 -43.61 -30.84
C ARG A 128 22.22 -44.61 -29.75
N GLU A 129 22.84 -45.77 -29.82
CA GLU A 129 22.74 -46.87 -28.86
C GLU A 129 23.12 -46.37 -27.47
N TRP A 130 22.14 -46.30 -26.57
CA TRP A 130 22.36 -46.17 -25.14
C TRP A 130 21.79 -47.42 -24.48
N THR A 131 22.66 -48.07 -23.72
CA THR A 131 22.38 -49.25 -22.89
C THR A 131 21.15 -49.01 -22.02
N GLU A 132 20.17 -49.90 -22.11
CA GLU A 132 19.02 -49.98 -21.19
C GLU A 132 19.52 -50.13 -19.75
N MET A 133 19.52 -49.03 -19.01
CA MET A 133 19.56 -49.05 -17.55
C MET A 133 18.13 -49.01 -17.02
N SER A 134 17.85 -49.94 -16.12
CA SER A 134 16.55 -50.20 -15.49
C SER A 134 15.83 -48.95 -15.01
N SER A 135 14.53 -48.90 -15.24
CA SER A 135 13.57 -47.88 -14.77
C SER A 135 13.31 -47.93 -13.26
N LEU A 136 14.35 -47.91 -12.44
CA LEU A 136 14.23 -47.67 -11.02
C LEU A 136 14.21 -46.16 -10.79
N VAL A 137 13.00 -45.63 -10.61
CA VAL A 137 12.81 -44.27 -10.09
C VAL A 137 13.49 -44.20 -8.73
N ASP A 138 14.53 -43.37 -8.63
CA ASP A 138 15.13 -43.00 -7.36
C ASP A 138 14.02 -42.53 -6.42
N LYS A 139 13.76 -43.32 -5.38
CA LYS A 139 12.85 -42.94 -4.31
C LYS A 139 13.52 -41.79 -3.55
N ASN A 140 13.12 -40.57 -3.89
CA ASN A 140 13.43 -39.40 -3.11
C ASN A 140 12.93 -39.63 -1.67
N VAL A 141 13.88 -39.79 -0.74
CA VAL A 141 13.65 -39.98 0.67
C VAL A 141 13.06 -38.67 1.22
N HIS A 142 11.74 -38.64 1.36
CA HIS A 142 11.06 -37.55 2.05
C HIS A 142 11.49 -37.56 3.52
N SER A 143 12.19 -36.51 3.94
CA SER A 143 12.47 -36.28 5.36
C SER A 143 11.17 -35.81 6.02
N ASN A 144 10.40 -36.76 6.57
CA ASN A 144 9.18 -36.47 7.31
C ASN A 144 9.51 -35.70 8.59
N LYS A 145 9.12 -34.42 8.65
CA LYS A 145 8.92 -33.70 9.91
C LYS A 145 7.88 -32.59 9.79
N ASP A 146 6.76 -32.89 9.15
CA ASP A 146 5.55 -32.06 9.23
C ASP A 146 4.60 -32.68 10.26
N ILE A 147 4.58 -32.14 11.48
CA ILE A 147 3.49 -32.38 12.44
C ILE A 147 2.43 -31.31 12.13
N THR A 148 1.63 -31.56 11.11
CA THR A 148 0.33 -30.90 10.97
C THR A 148 -0.68 -31.78 11.70
N GLY A 149 -0.90 -31.49 12.99
CA GLY A 149 -1.97 -32.10 13.78
C GLY A 149 -3.25 -31.29 13.60
N ASP A 150 -4.34 -32.00 13.32
CA ASP A 150 -5.68 -31.51 13.03
C ASP A 150 -6.20 -30.42 13.99
N ILE A 151 -6.69 -29.32 13.42
CA ILE A 151 -7.60 -28.39 14.09
C ILE A 151 -9.00 -29.02 13.97
N THR A 152 -9.34 -29.92 14.89
CA THR A 152 -10.72 -30.37 15.04
C THR A 152 -11.53 -29.25 15.70
N VAL A 153 -12.42 -28.67 14.91
CA VAL A 153 -13.55 -27.81 15.31
C VAL A 153 -14.42 -28.52 16.35
N LYS A 154 -14.22 -28.21 17.64
CA LYS A 154 -15.20 -28.40 18.72
C LYS A 154 -14.92 -27.37 19.83
N ASP A 155 -15.52 -26.18 19.70
CA ASP A 155 -16.40 -25.60 20.73
C ASP A 155 -16.78 -24.17 20.31
N LEU A 156 -17.91 -24.08 19.61
CA LEU A 156 -18.66 -22.85 19.40
C LEU A 156 -20.05 -23.05 20.00
N SER A 157 -20.12 -22.97 21.32
CA SER A 157 -21.33 -22.69 22.10
C SER A 157 -20.80 -22.42 23.50
N VAL A 158 -20.82 -21.19 24.00
CA VAL A 158 -21.90 -20.71 24.86
C VAL A 158 -21.83 -19.18 24.87
N LEU A 159 -22.88 -18.54 24.35
CA LEU A 159 -23.36 -17.28 24.91
C LEU A 159 -24.41 -17.64 25.96
N PRO A 160 -24.55 -16.84 27.02
CA PRO A 160 -25.88 -16.44 27.41
C PRO A 160 -26.00 -14.92 27.44
N SER A 161 -27.07 -14.47 26.79
CA SER A 161 -27.69 -13.16 26.99
C SER A 161 -28.56 -13.18 28.25
N SER A 162 -28.83 -11.97 28.74
CA SER A 162 -29.67 -11.54 29.89
C SER A 162 -28.94 -11.56 31.24
N GLU A 163 -29.01 -10.54 32.11
CA GLU A 163 -30.07 -9.55 32.30
C GLU A 163 -29.55 -8.34 33.12
N ILE A 164 -30.34 -7.27 33.10
CA ILE A 164 -30.09 -5.92 33.63
C ILE A 164 -30.17 -5.88 35.17
N ALA A 165 -29.23 -5.21 35.82
CA ALA A 165 -29.48 -4.52 37.10
C ALA A 165 -28.52 -3.32 37.26
N GLN A 166 -29.12 -2.20 37.65
CA GLN A 166 -28.51 -0.90 37.91
C GLN A 166 -27.77 -0.87 39.27
N GLU A 167 -27.15 0.28 39.55
CA GLU A 167 -26.44 0.70 40.78
C GLU A 167 -24.93 0.43 40.79
N LYS A 168 -24.01 1.34 41.14
CA LYS A 168 -24.07 2.69 41.71
C LYS A 168 -22.68 3.30 41.50
N ILE A 169 -22.64 4.56 41.07
CA ILE A 169 -21.43 5.37 40.93
C ILE A 169 -21.02 5.83 42.34
N GLU A 170 -19.80 5.49 42.76
CA GLU A 170 -19.10 6.22 43.82
C GLU A 170 -17.90 6.95 43.21
N SER A 171 -18.00 8.27 43.33
CA SER A 171 -17.06 9.30 42.91
C SER A 171 -15.78 9.28 43.76
N ILE A 172 -14.62 9.31 43.12
CA ILE A 172 -13.40 9.88 43.70
C ILE A 172 -12.88 10.91 42.72
N ASP A 173 -13.15 12.17 43.07
CA ASP A 173 -12.58 13.38 42.50
C ASP A 173 -11.18 13.58 43.09
N LEU A 174 -10.19 13.88 42.24
CA LEU A 174 -8.95 14.59 42.55
C LEU A 174 -8.25 14.85 41.21
N GLY A 175 -8.47 16.05 40.69
CA GLY A 175 -7.81 16.54 39.49
C GLY A 175 -6.33 16.83 39.67
N ASP A 176 -5.62 16.78 38.55
CA ASP A 176 -4.67 17.83 38.19
C ASP A 176 -4.61 17.91 36.66
N GLY A 177 -4.72 19.13 36.15
CA GLY A 177 -5.19 19.40 34.80
C GLY A 177 -4.16 19.35 33.67
N VAL A 178 -4.62 19.87 32.52
CA VAL A 178 -3.90 20.29 31.29
C VAL A 178 -4.02 19.29 30.11
N PRO A 179 -4.40 19.74 28.89
CA PRO A 179 -5.78 20.05 28.50
C PRO A 179 -6.24 19.17 27.33
N SER A 180 -7.54 18.92 27.28
CA SER A 180 -8.23 18.45 26.08
C SER A 180 -7.98 19.45 24.94
N THR A 181 -7.42 18.98 23.83
CA THR A 181 -7.51 19.69 22.55
C THR A 181 -8.30 18.80 21.59
N ASP A 182 -9.61 18.74 21.83
CA ASP A 182 -10.58 18.55 20.75
C ASP A 182 -10.46 19.80 19.88
N SER A 183 -9.85 19.66 18.71
CA SER A 183 -9.85 20.70 17.68
C SER A 183 -9.96 20.00 16.36
N GLN A 184 -11.02 20.32 15.62
CA GLN A 184 -11.23 19.94 14.25
C GLN A 184 -9.95 20.22 13.46
N SER A 185 -9.16 19.19 13.17
CA SER A 185 -7.88 19.39 12.50
C SER A 185 -8.17 19.75 11.05
N GLU A 186 -8.07 21.03 10.72
CA GLU A 186 -7.89 21.48 9.34
C GLU A 186 -6.69 20.70 8.77
N ILE A 187 -6.98 19.75 7.88
CA ILE A 187 -5.94 18.92 7.25
C ILE A 187 -5.04 19.89 6.48
N SER A 188 -3.76 19.97 6.86
CA SER A 188 -2.79 20.87 6.21
C SER A 188 -2.86 20.73 4.67
N PRO A 189 -2.83 21.82 3.90
CA PRO A 189 -2.81 21.80 2.43
C PRO A 189 -1.81 20.80 1.83
N PHE A 190 -0.63 20.71 2.45
CA PHE A 190 0.41 19.76 2.09
C PHE A 190 -0.06 18.31 2.26
N LYS A 191 -0.68 18.01 3.41
CA LYS A 191 -1.13 16.66 3.76
C LYS A 191 -2.21 16.15 2.81
N GLN A 192 -3.11 17.03 2.38
CA GLN A 192 -4.14 16.69 1.39
C GLN A 192 -3.53 16.28 0.03
N ILE A 193 -2.50 17.00 -0.42
CA ILE A 193 -1.79 16.71 -1.68
C ILE A 193 -0.99 15.42 -1.56
N GLU A 194 -0.28 15.24 -0.45
CA GLU A 194 0.48 14.02 -0.14
C GLU A 194 -0.42 12.79 -0.18
N ASP A 195 -1.51 12.79 0.60
CA ASP A 195 -2.40 11.63 0.71
C ASP A 195 -3.03 11.31 -0.65
N ARG A 196 -3.44 12.32 -1.42
CA ARG A 196 -4.02 12.11 -2.75
C ARG A 196 -3.01 11.51 -3.73
N TYR A 197 -1.77 11.99 -3.73
CA TYR A 197 -0.73 11.46 -4.61
C TYR A 197 -0.36 10.02 -4.24
N LEU A 198 -0.21 9.71 -2.95
CA LEU A 198 0.08 8.36 -2.48
C LEU A 198 -1.04 7.37 -2.82
N LEU A 199 -2.30 7.79 -2.64
CA LEU A 199 -3.48 6.99 -3.01
C LEU A 199 -3.50 6.66 -4.51
N ARG A 200 -3.20 7.64 -5.38
CA ARG A 200 -3.18 7.43 -6.84
C ARG A 200 -1.99 6.60 -7.31
N ARG A 201 -0.83 6.75 -6.66
CA ARG A 201 0.39 6.01 -6.98
C ARG A 201 0.29 4.52 -6.62
N ALA A 202 -0.49 4.19 -5.59
CA ALA A 202 -0.71 2.83 -5.09
C ALA A 202 0.60 2.04 -4.82
N PHE A 203 1.72 2.75 -4.62
CA PHE A 203 3.05 2.18 -4.45
C PHE A 203 3.92 3.10 -3.59
N GLY A 204 4.55 2.52 -2.56
CA GLY A 204 5.31 3.25 -1.54
C GLY A 204 4.41 3.85 -0.47
N LEU A 205 4.90 3.89 0.77
CA LEU A 205 4.16 4.44 1.91
C LEU A 205 4.46 5.93 2.13
N ASP A 206 5.62 6.40 1.66
CA ASP A 206 6.11 7.74 1.89
C ASP A 206 6.55 8.43 0.59
N LEU A 207 6.54 9.77 0.61
CA LEU A 207 7.10 10.61 -0.44
C LEU A 207 8.63 10.64 -0.36
N SER A 208 9.29 10.64 -1.52
CA SER A 208 10.72 10.94 -1.58
C SER A 208 10.96 12.40 -1.15
N GLY A 209 12.12 12.72 -0.59
CA GLY A 209 12.52 14.10 -0.29
C GLY A 209 12.40 15.04 -1.50
N THR A 210 12.62 14.51 -2.71
CA THR A 210 12.40 15.24 -3.97
C THR A 210 10.94 15.56 -4.25
N ASP A 211 10.03 14.63 -3.94
CA ASP A 211 8.58 14.82 -4.13
C ASP A 211 8.03 15.79 -3.09
N ILE A 212 8.51 15.71 -1.85
CA ILE A 212 8.20 16.67 -0.78
C ILE A 212 8.59 18.09 -1.20
N ALA A 213 9.80 18.27 -1.74
CA ALA A 213 10.27 19.56 -2.24
C ALA A 213 9.41 20.08 -3.41
N ALA A 214 9.01 19.19 -4.32
CA ALA A 214 8.16 19.54 -5.46
C ALA A 214 6.76 19.99 -5.02
N ILE A 215 6.14 19.31 -4.03
CA ILE A 215 4.84 19.72 -3.49
C ILE A 215 4.93 21.08 -2.80
N ARG A 216 5.97 21.32 -1.99
CA ARG A 216 6.18 22.63 -1.35
C ARG A 216 6.30 23.75 -2.39
N LYS A 217 7.03 23.50 -3.47
CA LYS A 217 7.19 24.47 -4.55
C LYS A 217 5.86 24.84 -5.21
N VAL A 218 4.97 23.87 -5.44
CA VAL A 218 3.63 24.14 -6.02
C VAL A 218 2.76 24.97 -5.07
N LEU A 219 2.88 24.74 -3.76
CA LEU A 219 2.18 25.54 -2.75
C LEU A 219 2.75 26.96 -2.67
N GLU A 220 4.07 27.13 -2.76
CA GLU A 220 4.73 28.45 -2.83
C GLU A 220 4.36 29.22 -4.11
N GLU A 221 4.15 28.53 -5.24
CA GLU A 221 3.66 29.10 -6.50
C GLU A 221 2.19 29.61 -6.41
N GLY A 222 1.51 29.41 -5.27
CA GLY A 222 0.16 29.91 -5.03
C GLY A 222 -0.94 29.12 -5.73
N VAL A 223 -0.64 27.91 -6.22
CA VAL A 223 -1.63 27.07 -6.88
C VAL A 223 -2.63 26.57 -5.84
N PRO A 224 -3.95 26.77 -6.03
CA PRO A 224 -4.95 26.33 -5.07
C PRO A 224 -4.95 24.80 -4.96
N VAL A 225 -5.04 24.29 -3.73
CA VAL A 225 -4.98 22.85 -3.42
C VAL A 225 -5.92 22.05 -4.31
N GLY A 226 -7.16 22.50 -4.50
CA GLY A 226 -8.13 21.82 -5.36
C GLY A 226 -7.65 21.62 -6.80
N ALA A 227 -6.98 22.63 -7.39
CA ALA A 227 -6.43 22.51 -8.74
C ALA A 227 -5.26 21.52 -8.80
N VAL A 228 -4.44 21.45 -7.74
CA VAL A 228 -3.36 20.46 -7.61
C VAL A 228 -3.94 19.04 -7.57
N LEU A 229 -4.96 18.80 -6.75
CA LEU A 229 -5.60 17.49 -6.62
C LEU A 229 -6.19 17.01 -7.97
N THR A 230 -6.91 17.88 -8.68
CA THR A 230 -7.45 17.57 -10.01
C THR A 230 -6.33 17.35 -11.04
N GLY A 231 -5.25 18.13 -10.97
CA GLY A 231 -4.09 17.99 -11.84
C GLY A 231 -3.37 16.66 -11.64
N ILE A 232 -3.25 16.18 -10.40
CA ILE A 232 -2.72 14.84 -10.09
C ILE A 232 -3.60 13.78 -10.74
N ASP A 233 -4.91 13.83 -10.51
CA ASP A 233 -5.85 12.85 -11.06
C ASP A 233 -5.74 12.77 -12.60
N LYS A 234 -5.71 13.92 -13.28
CA LYS A 234 -5.53 14.02 -14.73
C LYS A 234 -4.19 13.45 -15.20
N ALA A 235 -3.11 13.71 -14.48
CA ALA A 235 -1.78 13.22 -14.85
C ALA A 235 -1.71 11.69 -14.84
N PHE A 236 -2.37 11.04 -13.87
CA PHE A 236 -2.45 9.58 -13.81
C PHE A 236 -3.39 8.99 -14.87
N GLU A 237 -4.51 9.67 -15.18
CA GLU A 237 -5.43 9.23 -16.24
C GLU A 237 -4.83 9.34 -17.65
N GLN A 238 -4.00 10.35 -17.90
CA GLN A 238 -3.32 10.54 -19.17
C GLN A 238 -2.06 9.68 -19.33
N TYR A 239 -1.60 9.03 -18.26
CA TYR A 239 -0.37 8.24 -18.28
C TYR A 239 -0.50 6.99 -19.16
N LYS A 240 0.46 6.80 -20.08
CA LYS A 240 0.56 5.63 -20.94
C LYS A 240 1.85 4.87 -20.64
N PRO A 241 1.78 3.70 -19.97
CA PRO A 241 2.93 2.85 -19.70
C PRO A 241 3.65 2.47 -21.00
N ARG A 242 4.99 2.54 -20.99
CA ARG A 242 5.80 2.12 -22.16
C ARG A 242 6.06 0.62 -22.19
N PHE A 243 6.08 -0.01 -21.02
CA PHE A 243 6.32 -1.44 -20.84
C PHE A 243 5.52 -1.95 -19.64
N GLU A 244 5.45 -3.27 -19.48
CA GLU A 244 4.73 -3.92 -18.39
C GLU A 244 5.36 -3.53 -17.03
N GLY A 245 4.56 -2.94 -16.14
CA GLY A 245 5.02 -2.43 -14.84
C GLY A 245 5.55 -0.98 -14.86
N ASP A 246 5.54 -0.30 -16.01
CA ASP A 246 5.87 1.11 -16.08
C ASP A 246 4.80 1.97 -15.38
N ARG A 247 5.22 2.93 -14.55
CA ARG A 247 4.34 3.71 -13.67
C ARG A 247 4.93 5.08 -13.36
N ILE A 248 4.09 6.01 -12.93
CA ILE A 248 4.53 7.31 -12.42
C ILE A 248 5.30 7.11 -11.10
N LYS A 249 6.61 7.37 -11.12
CA LYS A 249 7.49 7.17 -9.96
C LYS A 249 7.67 8.40 -9.08
N THR A 250 7.50 9.61 -9.64
CA THR A 250 7.84 10.88 -8.98
C THR A 250 6.75 11.92 -9.19
N PHE A 251 6.55 12.78 -8.19
CA PHE A 251 5.56 13.86 -8.24
C PHE A 251 5.86 14.87 -9.36
N ASN A 252 7.13 15.02 -9.73
CA ASN A 252 7.55 15.88 -10.84
C ASN A 252 6.86 15.58 -12.18
N TYR A 253 6.41 14.34 -12.40
CA TYR A 253 5.65 13.99 -13.60
C TYR A 253 4.30 14.73 -13.67
N CYS A 254 3.67 14.99 -12.52
CA CYS A 254 2.38 15.66 -12.43
C CYS A 254 2.49 17.19 -12.60
N LEU A 255 3.67 17.79 -12.40
CA LEU A 255 3.86 19.24 -12.40
C LEU A 255 3.38 19.94 -13.68
N PRO A 256 3.72 19.47 -14.91
CA PRO A 256 3.26 20.13 -16.13
C PRO A 256 1.74 20.15 -16.23
N VAL A 257 1.10 19.02 -15.90
CA VAL A 257 -0.36 18.86 -15.96
C VAL A 257 -1.06 19.71 -14.90
N ILE A 258 -0.51 19.79 -13.69
CA ILE A 258 -1.04 20.65 -12.62
C ILE A 258 -0.99 22.13 -13.04
N ARG A 259 0.13 22.58 -13.61
CA ARG A 259 0.31 23.97 -14.05
C ARG A 259 -0.60 24.32 -15.23
N GLU A 260 -0.70 23.43 -16.21
CA GLU A 260 -1.64 23.57 -17.34
C GLU A 260 -3.09 23.66 -16.84
N HIS A 261 -3.47 22.76 -15.93
CA HIS A 261 -4.81 22.76 -15.33
C HIS A 261 -5.12 24.07 -14.61
N HIS A 262 -4.17 24.58 -13.82
CA HIS A 262 -4.31 25.84 -13.11
C HIS A 262 -4.47 27.03 -14.07
N TYR A 263 -3.65 27.09 -15.13
CA TYR A 263 -3.74 28.16 -16.13
C TYR A 263 -5.10 28.19 -16.85
N LEU A 264 -5.62 27.03 -17.24
CA LEU A 264 -6.92 26.92 -17.88
C LEU A 264 -8.06 27.34 -16.94
N GLU A 265 -7.98 27.01 -15.66
CA GLU A 265 -8.96 27.42 -14.66
C GLU A 265 -8.92 28.93 -14.38
N SER A 266 -7.73 29.53 -14.33
CA SER A 266 -7.58 30.99 -14.14
C SER A 266 -8.14 31.77 -15.33
N THR A 267 -7.78 31.39 -16.55
CA THR A 267 -8.30 32.03 -17.78
C THR A 267 -9.81 31.87 -17.94
N ARG A 268 -10.36 30.70 -17.61
CA ARG A 268 -11.82 30.46 -17.63
C ARG A 268 -12.57 31.33 -16.62
N LYS A 269 -12.01 31.50 -15.42
CA LYS A 269 -12.60 32.37 -14.38
C LYS A 269 -12.53 33.85 -14.78
N GLU A 270 -11.43 34.29 -15.37
CA GLU A 270 -11.29 35.66 -15.91
C GLU A 270 -12.28 35.94 -17.05
N ALA A 271 -12.44 35.00 -17.99
CA ALA A 271 -13.41 35.12 -19.08
C ALA A 271 -14.87 35.11 -18.59
N ALA A 272 -15.19 34.31 -17.56
CA ALA A 272 -16.52 34.31 -16.95
C ALA A 272 -16.82 35.59 -16.16
N ALA A 273 -15.78 36.24 -15.58
CA ALA A 273 -15.93 37.53 -14.92
C ALA A 273 -16.13 38.69 -15.93
N HIS A 274 -15.53 38.60 -17.12
CA HIS A 274 -15.69 39.60 -18.18
C HIS A 274 -16.91 39.41 -19.10
N GLY A 275 -17.58 38.25 -19.04
CA GLY A 275 -18.73 37.91 -19.89
C GLY A 275 -20.11 38.41 -19.41
N LEU A 276 -20.18 39.21 -18.35
CA LEU A 276 -21.44 39.70 -17.76
C LEU A 276 -21.78 41.16 -18.11
N ASP A 277 -21.07 41.79 -19.05
CA ASP A 277 -21.28 43.21 -19.41
C ASP A 277 -21.47 43.47 -20.91
N SER A 278 -22.18 42.57 -21.61
CA SER A 278 -22.51 42.80 -23.03
C SER A 278 -23.90 42.31 -23.43
N ASP A 279 -24.92 42.56 -22.59
CA ASP A 279 -26.32 42.28 -22.94
C ASP A 279 -27.19 43.54 -22.85
N GLN A 280 -26.67 44.68 -23.32
CA GLN A 280 -27.50 45.82 -23.73
C GLN A 280 -26.89 46.54 -24.93
N ARG A 281 -27.30 46.17 -26.16
CA ARG A 281 -27.71 47.13 -27.21
C ARG A 281 -28.22 46.45 -28.49
N SER A 282 -29.40 46.92 -28.89
CA SER A 282 -29.99 46.98 -30.24
C SER A 282 -30.40 45.69 -30.94
N SER A 283 -31.68 45.36 -30.75
CA SER A 283 -32.64 45.09 -31.83
C SER A 283 -32.50 46.02 -33.04
N GLN A 284 -32.40 45.47 -34.26
CA GLN A 284 -33.26 45.80 -35.41
C GLN A 284 -32.90 45.00 -36.67
N SER A 285 -33.94 44.36 -37.26
CA SER A 285 -34.17 44.13 -38.70
C SER A 285 -33.10 43.32 -39.47
N GLY A 286 -33.39 42.23 -40.19
CA GLY A 286 -34.62 41.80 -40.84
C GLY A 286 -34.26 41.22 -42.22
N ARG A 287 -34.86 40.07 -42.54
CA ARG A 287 -35.13 39.52 -43.89
C ARG A 287 -34.00 38.90 -44.77
N ALA A 288 -34.26 37.61 -45.03
CA ALA A 288 -34.44 36.96 -46.33
C ALA A 288 -33.23 36.31 -47.05
N SER A 289 -33.49 35.05 -47.43
CA SER A 289 -32.63 33.99 -47.99
C SER A 289 -32.45 34.06 -49.54
N PRO A 290 -32.03 32.97 -50.26
CA PRO A 290 -30.71 32.60 -50.81
C PRO A 290 -30.78 32.53 -52.38
N PRO A 291 -30.18 31.60 -53.20
CA PRO A 291 -29.03 30.67 -53.08
C PRO A 291 -28.09 30.61 -54.34
N ARG A 292 -26.99 29.85 -54.24
CA ARG A 292 -26.28 28.99 -55.26
C ARG A 292 -24.78 28.97 -54.91
N GLY A 293 -24.04 27.86 -54.98
CA GLY A 293 -24.27 26.51 -55.48
C GLY A 293 -22.93 25.74 -55.44
N GLY A 294 -22.99 24.40 -55.39
CA GLY A 294 -21.92 23.41 -55.67
C GLY A 294 -20.65 23.50 -54.80
N GLY A 295 -20.25 22.52 -54.01
CA GLY A 295 -20.25 21.09 -54.29
C GLY A 295 -18.78 20.63 -54.33
N THR A 296 -18.32 19.90 -53.33
CA THR A 296 -17.53 18.66 -53.46
C THR A 296 -17.14 18.15 -52.07
N SER A 297 -17.40 16.86 -51.90
CA SER A 297 -17.07 16.03 -50.76
C SER A 297 -15.61 15.60 -50.88
N THR A 298 -14.81 15.79 -49.84
CA THR A 298 -13.65 14.93 -49.53
C THR A 298 -13.31 14.99 -48.04
N ARG A 299 -13.80 13.98 -47.32
CA ARG A 299 -13.10 13.12 -46.37
C ARG A 299 -11.92 13.72 -45.57
N SER A 300 -12.13 13.90 -44.26
CA SER A 300 -11.08 14.04 -43.24
C SER A 300 -10.09 12.86 -43.25
N PRO A 301 -8.86 13.08 -42.77
CA PRO A 301 -8.61 12.64 -41.39
C PRO A 301 -7.76 13.62 -40.54
N ILE A 302 -8.13 13.72 -39.27
CA ILE A 302 -7.29 13.58 -38.06
C ILE A 302 -5.90 14.23 -38.10
N GLY A 303 -5.81 15.39 -37.44
CA GLY A 303 -4.94 15.65 -36.29
C GLY A 303 -3.42 15.48 -36.42
N GLN A 304 -2.70 16.60 -36.41
CA GLN A 304 -1.40 16.78 -35.73
C GLN A 304 -0.90 18.22 -35.87
N GLY A 305 -0.38 18.78 -34.77
CA GLY A 305 0.57 19.89 -34.80
C GLY A 305 0.04 21.28 -34.48
N TYR A 306 -0.19 21.57 -33.19
CA TYR A 306 -0.10 22.94 -32.66
C TYR A 306 1.02 22.97 -31.63
N TYR A 307 2.23 23.28 -32.09
CA TYR A 307 3.30 23.85 -31.28
C TYR A 307 3.99 24.86 -32.18
N ASP A 308 3.48 26.09 -32.19
CA ASP A 308 4.32 27.27 -32.32
C ASP A 308 3.47 28.50 -32.02
N GLN A 309 3.79 29.20 -30.93
CA GLN A 309 4.02 30.64 -30.91
C GLN A 309 4.12 31.17 -29.47
N GLN A 310 5.25 31.85 -29.22
CA GLN A 310 5.41 33.00 -28.33
C GLN A 310 5.75 32.74 -26.85
N TYR A 311 7.05 32.52 -26.60
CA TYR A 311 7.74 33.14 -25.47
C TYR A 311 8.63 34.27 -26.01
N PRO A 312 8.29 35.55 -25.80
CA PRO A 312 9.22 36.64 -26.05
C PRO A 312 10.14 36.83 -24.84
N GLY A 313 11.44 36.59 -25.06
CA GLY A 313 12.53 37.29 -24.38
C GLY A 313 13.04 36.73 -23.07
N LEU A 314 14.21 36.04 -23.11
CA LEU A 314 15.35 36.36 -22.23
C LEU A 314 16.62 35.59 -22.67
N ILE A 315 17.40 36.17 -23.58
CA ILE A 315 18.84 35.92 -23.79
C ILE A 315 19.36 37.32 -24.19
N GLN A 316 20.36 37.97 -23.58
CA GLN A 316 21.70 37.50 -23.22
C GLN A 316 22.39 38.56 -22.33
N SER A 317 23.23 38.12 -21.40
CA SER A 317 24.46 38.85 -21.07
C SER A 317 25.59 37.83 -20.96
N LEU A 318 26.30 37.64 -22.08
CA LEU A 318 27.72 37.34 -22.24
C LEU A 318 28.01 37.38 -23.74
#